data_AF-A0A1V6NS28-F1
#
_entry.id   AF-A0A1V6NS28-F1
#
_cell.length_a   1.000
_cell.length_b   1.000
_cell.length_c   1.000
_cell.angle_alpha   90.00
_cell.angle_beta   90.00
_cell.angle_gamma   90.00
#
_symmetry.space_group_name_H-M   'P 1'
#
loop_
_entity.id
_entity.type
_entity.pdbx_description
1 polymer ?
#
loop_
_entity_poly.entity_id
_entity_poly.type
_entity_poly.pdbx_seq_one_letter_code
_entity_poly.pdbx_strand_id
1 'polypeptide(L)'
;MHSAIGLPTITEIEASTDILSIRTNAIKVVRVKEHFAVKIGYAIPPLEAENMKYVAANSKISVPKVYANIVDPETQKRYIVMDFIPGADLQKLLPSLTPAEKAKVSKRIKEAVDELRTISPPGYFGNLNGTPYIDGVLSTLDKNPNISGLFND
;
A
#
# COMPACT_ATOMS: atom_id res chain seq x y z
N MET A 1 6.60 25.46 15.05
CA MET A 1 7.52 25.35 13.91
C MET A 1 7.59 23.86 13.55
N HIS A 2 6.98 23.44 12.45
CA HIS A 2 7.12 22.06 11.99
C HIS A 2 8.45 21.98 11.24
N SER A 3 9.45 21.34 11.84
CA SER A 3 10.67 20.97 11.12
C SER A 3 10.27 20.22 9.86
N ALA A 4 10.80 20.62 8.70
CA ALA A 4 10.62 19.86 7.47
C ALA A 4 11.19 18.45 7.72
N ILE A 5 10.32 17.45 7.82
CA ILE A 5 10.75 16.07 8.07
C ILE A 5 11.52 15.61 6.84
N GLY A 6 12.85 15.54 6.96
CA GLY A 6 13.72 15.13 5.87
C GLY A 6 13.50 13.65 5.51
N LEU A 7 13.11 13.40 4.26
CA LEU A 7 12.93 12.05 3.75
C LEU A 7 14.22 11.22 3.90
N PRO A 8 14.10 9.91 4.18
CA PRO A 8 15.26 9.06 4.29
C PRO A 8 15.91 8.82 2.91
N THR A 9 17.23 8.77 2.86
CA THR A 9 18.01 8.37 1.68
C THR A 9 17.96 6.85 1.49
N ILE A 10 18.24 6.36 0.28
CA ILE A 10 18.32 4.91 0.00
C ILE A 10 19.35 4.23 0.92
N THR A 11 20.49 4.89 1.17
CA THR A 11 21.52 4.38 2.09
C THR A 11 20.99 4.23 3.52
N GLU A 12 20.28 5.23 4.04
CA GLU A 12 19.65 5.14 5.37
C GLU A 12 18.59 4.02 5.43
N ILE A 13 17.83 3.85 4.34
CA ILE A 13 16.80 2.81 4.23
C ILE A 13 17.42 1.41 4.25
N GLU A 14 18.44 1.17 3.42
CA GLU A 14 19.09 -0.13 3.31
C GLU A 14 19.93 -0.49 4.54
N ALA A 15 20.44 0.52 5.26
CA ALA A 15 21.14 0.34 6.53
C ALA A 15 20.21 0.09 7.73
N SER A 16 18.88 0.24 7.57
CA SER A 16 17.95 0.04 8.68
C SER A 16 17.91 -1.43 9.14
N THR A 17 18.08 -1.61 10.44
CA THR A 17 17.96 -2.90 11.14
C THR A 17 16.58 -3.11 11.78
N ASP A 18 15.73 -2.09 11.81
CA ASP A 18 14.38 -2.17 12.36
C ASP A 18 13.41 -2.71 11.29
N ILE A 19 13.31 -4.03 11.21
CA ILE A 19 12.48 -4.72 10.22
C ILE A 19 11.06 -4.89 10.76
N LEU A 20 10.11 -4.23 10.12
CA LEU A 20 8.69 -4.30 10.47
C LEU A 20 8.01 -5.55 9.89
N SER A 21 8.43 -5.97 8.69
CA SER A 21 7.86 -7.15 8.02
C SER A 21 8.79 -7.69 6.94
N ILE A 22 8.81 -9.01 6.78
CA ILE A 22 9.42 -9.70 5.63
C ILE A 22 8.32 -10.57 5.02
N ARG A 23 7.91 -10.26 3.79
CA ARG A 23 6.88 -11.04 3.09
C ARG A 23 7.50 -12.17 2.29
N THR A 24 8.57 -11.85 1.57
CA THR A 24 9.36 -12.77 0.73
C THR A 24 10.80 -12.26 0.68
N ASN A 25 11.69 -13.02 0.05
CA ASN A 25 13.04 -12.53 -0.28
C ASN A 25 13.02 -11.31 -1.23
N ALA A 26 11.89 -11.04 -1.88
CA ALA A 26 11.74 -9.94 -2.82
C ALA A 26 11.08 -8.68 -2.23
N ILE A 27 10.47 -8.76 -1.04
CA ILE A 27 9.73 -7.63 -0.42
C ILE A 27 9.89 -7.64 1.10
N LYS A 28 10.43 -6.54 1.64
CA LYS A 28 10.49 -6.24 3.08
C LYS A 28 9.95 -4.85 3.39
N VAL A 29 9.61 -4.61 4.65
CA VAL A 29 9.29 -3.28 5.18
C VAL A 29 10.22 -3.01 6.36
N VAL A 30 10.88 -1.87 6.33
CA VAL A 30 11.75 -1.41 7.42
C VAL A 30 11.22 -0.10 7.99
N ARG A 31 11.50 0.16 9.26
CA ARG A 31 11.30 1.47 9.86
C ARG A 31 12.56 2.30 9.68
N VAL A 32 12.41 3.57 9.34
CA VAL A 32 13.54 4.50 9.23
C VAL A 32 13.20 5.77 9.97
N LYS A 33 14.09 6.20 10.87
CA LYS A 33 13.82 7.28 11.82
C LYS A 33 12.56 6.94 12.66
N GLU A 34 11.97 7.93 13.31
CA GLU A 34 10.76 7.71 14.12
C GLU A 34 9.48 7.63 13.29
N HIS A 35 9.48 8.18 12.07
CA HIS A 35 8.27 8.53 11.33
C HIS A 35 8.00 7.71 10.06
N PHE A 36 9.00 6.98 9.53
CA PHE A 36 8.84 6.36 8.21
C PHE A 36 8.80 4.84 8.31
N ALA A 37 7.85 4.25 7.60
CA ALA A 37 7.90 2.87 7.14
C ALA A 37 8.27 2.89 5.66
N VAL A 38 9.21 2.06 5.25
CA VAL A 38 9.67 1.98 3.86
C VAL A 38 9.52 0.56 3.36
N LYS A 39 8.64 0.37 2.38
CA LYS A 39 8.51 -0.90 1.66
C LYS A 39 9.55 -0.96 0.55
N ILE A 40 10.33 -2.02 0.54
CA ILE A 40 11.49 -2.22 -0.34
C ILE A 40 11.34 -3.53 -1.07
N GLY A 41 11.53 -3.54 -2.39
CA GLY A 41 11.49 -4.79 -3.13
C GLY A 41 11.49 -4.69 -4.64
N TYR A 42 11.76 -5.82 -5.27
CA TYR A 42 11.75 -5.99 -6.73
C TYR A 42 10.34 -6.26 -7.29
N ALA A 43 9.47 -6.83 -6.45
CA ALA A 43 8.13 -7.28 -6.85
C ALA A 43 7.01 -6.44 -6.22
N ILE A 44 7.28 -5.17 -5.90
CA ILE A 44 6.25 -4.25 -5.42
C ILE A 44 5.41 -3.79 -6.62
N PRO A 45 4.07 -3.96 -6.59
CA PRO A 45 3.20 -3.50 -7.66
C PRO A 45 3.42 -2.00 -7.97
N PRO A 46 3.54 -1.61 -9.25
CA PRO A 46 3.86 -0.23 -9.62
C PRO A 46 2.89 0.82 -9.08
N LEU A 47 1.63 0.43 -8.85
CA LEU A 47 0.55 1.33 -8.46
C LEU A 47 0.23 1.31 -6.96
N GLU A 48 1.01 0.62 -6.13
CA GLU A 48 0.70 0.52 -4.71
C GLU A 48 0.69 1.90 -4.02
N ALA A 49 1.64 2.77 -4.35
CA ALA A 49 1.71 4.13 -3.83
C ALA A 49 0.55 5.01 -4.33
N GLU A 50 0.22 4.89 -5.60
CA GLU A 50 -0.83 5.64 -6.29
C GLU A 50 -2.21 5.22 -5.78
N ASN A 51 -2.42 3.92 -5.54
CA ASN A 51 -3.64 3.39 -4.91
C ASN A 51 -3.83 3.94 -3.49
N MET A 52 -2.78 4.01 -2.67
CA MET A 52 -2.87 4.62 -1.35
C MET A 52 -3.25 6.10 -1.43
N LYS A 53 -2.60 6.87 -2.32
CA LYS A 53 -2.94 8.29 -2.53
C LYS A 53 -4.37 8.46 -2.99
N TYR A 54 -4.84 7.61 -3.89
CA TYR A 54 -6.22 7.64 -4.41
C TYR A 54 -7.24 7.36 -3.30
N VAL A 55 -7.03 6.32 -2.48
CA VAL A 55 -7.92 6.02 -1.34
C VAL A 55 -7.93 7.17 -0.34
N ALA A 56 -6.78 7.78 -0.04
CA ALA A 56 -6.68 8.92 0.87
C ALA A 56 -7.43 10.17 0.34
N ALA A 57 -7.46 10.36 -0.97
CA ALA A 57 -8.12 11.50 -1.61
C ALA A 57 -9.64 11.33 -1.75
N ASN A 58 -10.12 10.07 -1.83
CA ASN A 58 -11.51 9.76 -2.19
C ASN A 58 -12.31 9.08 -1.06
N SER A 59 -11.72 8.89 0.12
CA SER A 59 -12.40 8.29 1.27
C SER A 59 -11.88 8.85 2.59
N LYS A 60 -12.62 8.62 3.68
CA LYS A 60 -12.18 8.96 5.04
C LYS A 60 -11.33 7.87 5.69
N ILE A 61 -10.99 6.81 4.96
CA ILE A 61 -10.16 5.73 5.50
C ILE A 61 -8.76 6.26 5.73
N SER A 62 -8.27 6.04 6.94
CA SER A 62 -6.87 6.29 7.26
C SER A 62 -5.99 5.24 6.58
N VAL A 63 -5.23 5.68 5.59
CA VAL A 63 -4.12 4.93 4.98
C VAL A 63 -2.81 5.67 5.26
N PRO A 64 -1.65 4.98 5.29
CA PRO A 64 -0.36 5.65 5.45
C PRO A 64 -0.16 6.74 4.38
N LYS A 65 0.26 7.94 4.78
CA LYS A 65 0.61 8.98 3.82
C LYS A 65 1.85 8.56 3.06
N VAL A 66 1.79 8.60 1.73
CA VAL A 66 2.95 8.34 0.86
C VAL A 66 3.74 9.63 0.66
N TYR A 67 5.03 9.58 0.98
CA TYR A 67 5.98 10.67 0.76
C TYR A 67 6.79 10.52 -0.52
N ALA A 68 7.18 9.30 -0.88
CA ALA A 68 7.95 9.01 -2.08
C ALA A 68 7.68 7.61 -2.62
N ASN A 69 7.78 7.47 -3.96
CA ASN A 69 7.76 6.20 -4.69
C ASN A 69 8.96 6.25 -5.64
N ILE A 70 10.06 5.59 -5.27
CA ILE A 70 11.36 5.68 -5.94
C ILE A 70 11.67 4.31 -6.55
N VAL A 71 12.21 4.30 -7.76
CA VAL A 71 12.84 3.11 -8.35
C VAL A 71 14.32 3.42 -8.50
N ASP A 72 15.15 2.61 -7.85
CA ASP A 72 16.60 2.72 -8.00
C ASP A 72 17.00 2.22 -9.40
N PRO A 73 17.62 3.05 -10.25
CA PRO A 73 18.00 2.65 -11.60
C PRO A 73 19.06 1.54 -11.63
N GLU A 74 19.92 1.45 -10.63
CA GLU A 74 21.01 0.46 -10.62
C GLU A 74 20.49 -0.92 -10.22
N THR A 75 19.71 -0.97 -9.14
CA THR A 75 19.21 -2.24 -8.61
C THR A 75 17.82 -2.62 -9.12
N GLN A 76 17.07 -1.70 -9.71
CA GLN A 76 15.64 -1.85 -10.07
C GLN A 76 14.73 -2.13 -8.86
N LYS A 77 15.20 -1.94 -7.62
CA LYS A 77 14.34 -2.02 -6.44
C LYS A 77 13.43 -0.81 -6.36
N ARG A 78 12.18 -1.04 -5.96
CA ARG A 78 11.23 0.00 -5.61
C ARG A 78 11.27 0.28 -4.11
N TYR A 79 11.14 1.56 -3.76
CA TYR A 79 11.07 2.09 -2.40
C TYR A 79 9.81 2.94 -2.26
N ILE A 80 8.86 2.51 -1.45
CA ILE A 80 7.69 3.31 -1.08
C ILE A 80 7.89 3.82 0.34
N VAL A 81 8.15 5.13 0.46
CA VAL A 81 8.32 5.82 1.74
C VAL A 81 6.95 6.32 2.19
N MET A 82 6.50 5.87 3.35
CA MET A 82 5.18 6.19 3.90
C MET A 82 5.22 6.41 5.41
N ASP A 83 4.12 6.91 5.98
CA ASP A 83 3.98 7.01 7.44
C ASP A 83 4.21 5.66 8.12
N PHE A 84 5.00 5.67 9.18
CA PHE A 84 4.98 4.61 10.18
C PHE A 84 3.79 4.84 11.11
N ILE A 85 2.86 3.88 11.15
CA ILE A 85 1.72 3.91 12.06
C ILE A 85 2.05 3.05 13.28
N PRO A 86 2.25 3.63 14.48
CA PRO A 86 2.53 2.85 15.67
C PRO A 86 1.30 2.04 16.06
N GLY A 87 1.52 0.76 16.36
CA GLY A 87 0.45 -0.15 16.75
C GLY A 87 0.94 -1.58 16.83
N ALA A 88 0.05 -2.48 17.25
CA ALA A 88 0.28 -3.91 17.22
C ALA A 88 -0.64 -4.56 16.18
N ASP A 89 -0.09 -5.56 15.48
CA ASP A 89 -0.84 -6.34 14.49
C ASP A 89 -2.09 -6.94 15.13
N LEU A 90 -3.23 -6.83 14.43
CA LEU A 90 -4.47 -7.42 14.91
C LEU A 90 -4.33 -8.93 15.11
N GLN A 91 -3.55 -9.63 14.27
CA GLN A 91 -3.27 -11.06 14.45
C GLN A 91 -2.69 -11.40 15.83
N LYS A 92 -1.78 -10.56 16.35
CA LYS A 92 -1.15 -10.73 17.66
C LYS A 92 -2.11 -10.36 18.78
N LEU A 93 -2.91 -9.32 18.60
CA LEU A 93 -3.85 -8.84 19.61
C LEU A 93 -5.10 -9.72 19.73
N LEU A 94 -5.60 -10.27 18.62
CA LEU A 94 -6.91 -10.92 18.53
C LEU A 94 -7.16 -12.01 19.60
N PRO A 95 -6.18 -12.87 19.98
CA PRO A 95 -6.36 -13.84 21.05
C PRO A 95 -6.59 -13.22 22.44
N SER A 96 -6.00 -12.05 22.70
CA SER A 96 -6.07 -11.36 24.00
C SER A 96 -7.32 -10.50 24.19
N LEU A 97 -8.05 -10.21 23.11
CA LEU A 97 -9.23 -9.34 23.16
C LEU A 97 -10.41 -10.04 23.83
N THR A 98 -11.10 -9.29 24.70
CA THR A 98 -12.41 -9.68 25.25
C THR A 98 -13.49 -9.73 24.16
N PRO A 99 -14.63 -10.40 24.39
CA PRO A 99 -15.74 -10.41 23.43
C PRO A 99 -16.22 -9.00 23.03
N ALA A 100 -16.27 -8.06 23.99
CA ALA A 100 -16.68 -6.68 23.72
C ALA A 100 -15.67 -5.93 22.84
N GLU A 101 -14.36 -6.13 23.08
CA GLU A 101 -13.31 -5.54 22.25
C GLU A 101 -13.29 -6.14 20.84
N LYS A 102 -13.49 -7.45 20.70
CA LYS A 102 -13.64 -8.11 19.40
C LYS A 102 -14.82 -7.52 18.62
N ALA A 103 -15.98 -7.34 19.26
CA ALA A 103 -17.13 -6.72 18.63
C ALA A 103 -16.82 -5.28 18.17
N LYS A 104 -16.13 -4.49 19.00
CA LYS A 104 -15.70 -3.12 18.65
C LYS A 104 -14.73 -3.10 17.47
N VAL A 105 -13.73 -3.98 17.44
CA VAL A 105 -12.77 -4.09 16.32
C VAL A 105 -13.48 -4.52 15.04
N SER A 106 -14.33 -5.55 15.10
CA SER A 106 -15.11 -6.00 13.95
C SER A 106 -16.00 -4.90 13.38
N LYS A 107 -16.64 -4.10 14.25
CA LYS A 107 -17.43 -2.94 13.83
C LYS A 107 -16.57 -1.92 13.07
N ARG A 108 -15.39 -1.58 13.58
CA ARG A 108 -14.46 -0.64 12.91
C ARG A 108 -13.96 -1.15 11.56
N ILE A 109 -13.67 -2.45 11.45
CA ILE A 109 -13.28 -3.07 10.18
C ILE A 109 -14.43 -2.98 9.17
N LYS A 110 -15.66 -3.29 9.60
CA LYS A 110 -16.85 -3.16 8.76
C LYS A 110 -17.03 -1.72 8.28
N GLU A 111 -16.97 -0.75 9.19
CA GLU A 111 -17.09 0.68 8.86
C GLU A 111 -16.02 1.14 7.85
N ALA A 112 -14.78 0.68 7.99
CA ALA A 112 -13.71 1.00 7.03
C ALA A 112 -13.96 0.38 5.65
N VAL A 113 -14.43 -0.87 5.58
CA VAL A 113 -14.76 -1.51 4.29
C VAL A 113 -15.98 -0.85 3.64
N ASP A 114 -16.98 -0.46 4.44
CA ASP A 114 -18.16 0.25 3.95
C ASP A 114 -17.77 1.61 3.36
N GLU A 115 -16.92 2.38 4.05
CA GLU A 115 -16.38 3.65 3.55
C GLU A 115 -15.61 3.44 2.23
N LEU A 116 -14.82 2.36 2.10
CA LEU A 116 -14.03 2.09 0.89
C LEU A 116 -14.94 1.88 -0.31
N ARG A 117 -16.09 1.24 -0.08
CA ARG A 117 -17.11 0.96 -1.10
C ARG A 117 -17.93 2.19 -1.49
N THR A 118 -17.79 3.31 -0.80
CA THR A 118 -18.42 4.57 -1.22
C THR A 118 -17.64 5.27 -2.33
N ILE A 119 -16.39 4.87 -2.59
CA ILE A 119 -15.59 5.41 -3.69
C ILE A 119 -16.27 5.04 -5.01
N SER A 120 -16.58 6.05 -5.82
CA SER A 120 -17.21 5.86 -7.12
C SER A 120 -16.27 5.09 -8.06
N PRO A 121 -16.75 4.03 -8.75
CA PRO A 121 -15.93 3.32 -9.70
C PRO A 121 -15.66 4.20 -10.93
N PRO A 122 -14.48 4.09 -11.56
CA PRO A 122 -14.10 4.94 -12.70
C PRO A 122 -14.78 4.53 -14.03
N GLY A 123 -15.85 3.74 -13.98
CA GLY A 123 -16.57 3.26 -15.16
C GLY A 123 -15.91 2.09 -15.90
N TYR A 124 -14.82 1.53 -15.36
CA TYR A 124 -14.11 0.38 -15.90
C TYR A 124 -13.56 -0.52 -14.78
N PHE A 125 -13.21 -1.77 -15.13
CA PHE A 125 -12.56 -2.72 -14.21
C PHE A 125 -11.08 -2.85 -14.55
N GLY A 126 -10.22 -2.19 -13.76
CA GLY A 126 -8.78 -2.25 -13.94
C GLY A 126 -8.04 -1.34 -12.98
N ASN A 127 -6.79 -1.05 -13.32
CA ASN A 127 -5.90 -0.20 -12.55
C ASN A 127 -6.22 1.29 -12.69
N LEU A 128 -5.76 2.13 -11.76
CA LEU A 128 -6.00 3.59 -11.78
C LEU A 128 -5.43 4.32 -13.00
N ASN A 129 -4.41 3.77 -13.66
CA ASN A 129 -3.83 4.30 -14.88
C ASN A 129 -4.55 3.82 -16.15
N GLY A 130 -5.71 3.16 -16.01
CA GLY A 130 -6.45 2.62 -17.15
C GLY A 130 -5.71 1.46 -17.82
N THR A 131 -5.15 0.53 -17.05
CA THR A 131 -4.57 -0.71 -17.57
C THR A 131 -5.27 -1.94 -16.97
N PRO A 132 -5.12 -3.14 -17.55
CA PRO A 132 -5.60 -4.38 -16.94
C PRO A 132 -5.02 -4.63 -15.56
N TYR A 133 -5.70 -5.48 -14.76
CA TYR A 133 -5.16 -5.98 -13.50
C TYR A 133 -3.86 -6.75 -13.71
N ILE A 134 -2.92 -6.59 -12.78
CA ILE A 134 -1.59 -7.23 -12.85
C ILE A 134 -1.68 -8.75 -12.62
N ASP A 135 -2.73 -9.23 -11.96
CA ASP A 135 -2.91 -10.66 -11.62
C ASP A 135 -3.30 -11.54 -12.82
N GLY A 136 -3.49 -10.94 -14.00
CA GLY A 136 -3.76 -11.64 -15.25
C GLY A 136 -5.16 -12.24 -15.36
N VAL A 137 -6.03 -12.07 -14.34
CA VAL A 137 -7.38 -12.68 -14.31
C VAL A 137 -8.23 -12.23 -15.49
N LEU A 138 -8.00 -11.03 -16.01
CA LEU A 138 -8.69 -10.46 -17.17
C LEU A 138 -7.78 -10.29 -18.40
N SER A 139 -6.61 -10.95 -18.45
CA SER A 139 -5.66 -10.78 -19.55
C SER A 139 -5.84 -11.85 -20.64
N THR A 140 -5.83 -11.43 -21.92
CA THR A 140 -5.71 -12.35 -23.06
C THR A 140 -4.51 -12.00 -23.94
N LEU A 141 -3.94 -13.00 -24.64
CA LEU A 141 -2.78 -12.79 -25.53
C LEU A 141 -3.08 -11.80 -26.67
N ASP A 142 -4.31 -11.81 -27.16
CA ASP A 142 -4.82 -10.94 -28.22
C ASP A 142 -5.32 -9.58 -27.70
N LYS A 143 -5.20 -9.30 -26.39
CA LYS A 143 -5.69 -8.08 -25.74
C LYS A 143 -7.16 -7.77 -26.08
N ASN A 144 -8.01 -8.78 -26.06
CA ASN A 144 -9.41 -8.65 -26.47
C ASN A 144 -10.12 -7.62 -25.57
N PRO A 145 -10.63 -6.48 -26.10
CA PRO A 145 -11.18 -5.42 -25.28
C PRO A 145 -12.45 -5.82 -24.52
N ASN A 146 -13.14 -6.89 -24.95
CA ASN A 146 -14.29 -7.43 -24.24
C ASN A 146 -13.90 -8.22 -22.98
N ILE A 147 -12.64 -8.65 -22.86
CA ILE A 147 -12.13 -9.43 -21.74
C ILE A 147 -11.14 -8.59 -20.92
N SER A 148 -10.18 -7.97 -21.59
CA SER A 148 -9.12 -7.17 -20.98
C SER A 148 -9.47 -5.72 -20.75
N GLY A 149 -10.66 -5.25 -21.13
CA GLY A 149 -11.11 -3.88 -20.94
C GLY A 149 -10.66 -2.93 -22.05
N LEU A 150 -11.34 -1.77 -22.12
CA LEU A 150 -11.09 -0.70 -23.10
C LEU A 150 -9.91 0.18 -22.65
N PHE A 151 -8.72 -0.40 -22.61
CA PHE A 151 -7.50 0.30 -22.22
C PHE A 151 -6.72 0.75 -23.46
N ASN A 152 -6.24 2.01 -23.45
CA ASN A 152 -5.35 2.50 -24.49
C ASN A 152 -3.93 1.98 -24.23
N ASP A 153 -3.22 1.59 -25.29
CA ASP A 153 -1.82 1.15 -25.23
C ASP A 153 -0.86 2.27 -24.79
#